data_AF-A0A1M7QTZ5-F1
#
_entry.id   AF-A0A1M7QTZ5-F1
#
_cell.length_a   1.000
_cell.length_b   1.000
_cell.length_c   1.000
_cell.angle_alpha   90.00
_cell.angle_beta   90.00
_cell.angle_gamma   90.00
#
_symmetry.space_group_name_H-M   'P 1'
#
loop_
_entity.id
_entity.type
_entity.pdbx_description
1 polymer ?
#
loop_
_entity_poly.entity_id
_entity_poly.type
_entity_poly.pdbx_seq_one_letter_code
_entity_poly.pdbx_strand_id
1 'polypeptide(L)'
;MEILGPPKASVNDGGGDGLVVYREAGTARSFSFRLWEMKKYTGKANRPGGAILKGWTQLSTKGATYLGMLSWGDNLLADDTREFVGSLAEQWVDEEESAGGGVSVALNATAIPTKAFHLAHKHFTTHKHPGALKGLVVAIDNLEGFAEEVREYVWTAL
;
A
#
# COMPACT_ATOMS: atom_id res chain seq x y z
N MET A 1 18.98 2.71 -6.14
CA MET A 1 18.25 1.58 -5.52
C MET A 1 18.38 1.80 -4.03
N GLU A 2 17.34 2.34 -3.42
CA GLU A 2 17.38 2.81 -2.04
C GLU A 2 16.72 1.74 -1.17
N ILE A 3 17.48 1.17 -0.25
CA ILE A 3 17.06 0.07 0.62
C ILE A 3 16.28 0.69 1.76
N LEU A 4 14.98 0.37 1.85
CA LEU A 4 14.13 0.75 2.98
C LEU A 4 14.63 0.05 4.25
N GLY A 5 14.60 0.76 5.38
CA GLY A 5 15.06 0.29 6.69
C GLY A 5 14.42 -1.03 7.16
N PRO A 6 14.92 -1.60 8.27
CA PRO A 6 14.52 -2.92 8.73
C PRO A 6 12.99 -3.02 8.88
N PRO A 7 12.40 -4.16 8.49
CA PRO A 7 10.95 -4.34 8.53
C PRO A 7 10.43 -4.13 9.96
N LYS A 8 9.20 -3.64 10.05
CA LYS A 8 8.41 -3.51 11.30
C LYS A 8 8.74 -4.64 12.28
N ALA A 9 8.95 -4.28 13.56
CA ALA A 9 9.20 -5.24 14.64
C ALA A 9 8.10 -6.32 14.78
N SER A 10 6.90 -6.07 14.24
CA SER A 10 5.86 -7.06 14.06
C SER A 10 5.61 -7.33 12.57
N VAL A 11 6.43 -8.21 11.98
CA VAL A 11 6.27 -8.74 10.61
C VAL A 11 4.89 -9.41 10.39
N ASN A 12 4.16 -9.68 11.49
CA ASN A 12 2.82 -10.29 11.49
C ASN A 12 1.65 -9.31 11.75
N ASP A 13 1.90 -8.03 12.06
CA ASP A 13 0.81 -7.05 12.25
C ASP A 13 0.39 -6.47 10.91
N GLY A 14 -0.78 -6.90 10.41
CA GLY A 14 -1.34 -6.36 9.17
C GLY A 14 -1.64 -4.87 9.28
N GLY A 15 -1.21 -4.09 8.29
CA GLY A 15 -1.53 -2.67 8.19
C GLY A 15 -0.38 -1.79 7.72
N GLY A 16 -0.62 -1.01 6.65
CA GLY A 16 0.40 -0.16 6.03
C GLY A 16 1.44 -1.04 5.35
N ASP A 17 0.96 -1.89 4.45
CA ASP A 17 1.72 -3.01 3.90
C ASP A 17 2.77 -2.54 2.87
N GLY A 18 2.64 -1.31 2.36
CA GLY A 18 3.67 -0.68 1.54
C GLY A 18 3.56 0.84 1.51
N LEU A 19 4.70 1.51 1.43
CA LEU A 19 4.79 2.95 1.18
C LEU A 19 5.68 3.15 -0.05
N VAL A 20 5.19 3.92 -1.02
CA VAL A 20 5.98 4.34 -2.18
C VAL A 20 6.10 5.85 -2.14
N VAL A 21 7.31 6.37 -2.07
CA VAL A 21 7.62 7.79 -2.25
C VAL A 21 8.28 7.93 -3.62
N TYR A 22 7.82 8.88 -4.42
CA TYR A 22 8.34 9.10 -5.76
C TYR A 22 8.40 10.58 -6.08
N ARG A 23 9.36 10.94 -6.93
CA ARG A 23 9.54 12.31 -7.38
C ARG A 23 8.67 12.55 -8.60
N GLU A 24 7.91 13.64 -8.58
CA GLU A 24 7.13 14.10 -9.73
C GLU A 24 8.08 14.75 -10.75
N ALA A 25 7.89 14.45 -12.04
CA ALA A 25 8.70 15.02 -13.10
C ALA A 25 8.47 16.55 -13.18
N GLY A 26 9.56 17.32 -13.27
CA GLY A 26 9.50 18.76 -13.57
C GLY A 26 9.82 19.72 -12.44
N THR A 27 10.04 19.27 -11.20
CA THR A 27 10.67 20.14 -10.17
C THR A 27 11.64 19.39 -9.28
N ALA A 28 12.64 20.11 -8.77
CA ALA A 28 13.64 19.57 -7.85
C ALA A 28 13.10 19.29 -6.44
N ARG A 29 11.79 19.50 -6.16
CA ARG A 29 11.20 19.35 -4.80
C ARG A 29 9.79 18.79 -4.72
N SER A 30 9.13 18.44 -5.84
CA SER A 30 7.78 17.84 -5.78
C SER A 30 7.89 16.33 -5.62
N PHE A 31 7.72 15.86 -4.39
CA PHE A 31 7.51 14.45 -4.09
C PHE A 31 6.02 14.19 -3.90
N SER A 32 5.62 12.98 -4.25
CA SER A 32 4.32 12.41 -3.94
C SER A 32 4.54 11.07 -3.25
N PHE A 33 3.56 10.63 -2.48
CA PHE A 33 3.59 9.31 -1.88
C PHE A 33 2.28 8.56 -2.04
N ARG A 34 2.37 7.25 -1.95
CA ARG A 34 1.22 6.37 -1.91
C ARG A 34 1.35 5.33 -0.81
N LEU A 35 0.42 5.37 0.13
CA LEU A 35 0.26 4.32 1.13
C LEU A 35 -0.60 3.19 0.55
N TRP A 36 -0.08 1.98 0.61
CA TRP A 36 -0.71 0.78 0.10
C TRP A 36 -1.17 -0.14 1.22
N GLU A 37 -2.41 -0.62 1.10
CA GLU A 37 -2.90 -1.77 1.85
C GLU A 37 -3.03 -2.96 0.90
N MET A 38 -2.34 -4.04 1.22
CA MET A 38 -2.29 -5.25 0.43
C MET A 38 -3.19 -6.30 1.07
N LYS A 39 -3.90 -7.04 0.21
CA LYS A 39 -4.81 -8.10 0.64
C LYS A 39 -4.52 -9.35 -0.16
N LYS A 40 -4.68 -10.51 0.47
CA LYS A 40 -4.83 -11.78 -0.23
C LYS A 40 -6.28 -12.23 -0.17
N TYR A 41 -6.75 -12.86 -1.24
CA TYR A 41 -8.05 -13.50 -1.29
C TYR A 41 -7.89 -14.96 -1.71
N THR A 42 -8.18 -15.87 -0.77
CA THR A 42 -8.16 -17.32 -0.94
C THR A 42 -9.56 -17.93 -0.77
N GLY A 43 -10.61 -17.11 -0.95
CA GLY A 43 -11.99 -17.54 -0.76
C GLY A 43 -12.50 -18.38 -1.93
N LYS A 44 -13.30 -19.41 -1.63
CA LYS A 44 -13.86 -20.33 -2.63
C LYS A 44 -14.96 -19.73 -3.53
N ALA A 45 -15.52 -18.58 -3.14
CA ALA A 45 -16.69 -17.99 -3.78
C ALA A 45 -16.35 -17.06 -4.96
N ASN A 46 -15.07 -16.88 -5.31
CA ASN A 46 -14.60 -15.96 -6.37
C ASN A 46 -15.17 -14.54 -6.25
N ARG A 47 -15.27 -14.05 -5.01
CA ARG A 47 -15.85 -12.75 -4.63
C ARG A 47 -14.88 -11.96 -3.74
N PRO A 48 -13.84 -11.33 -4.32
CA PRO A 48 -12.83 -10.59 -3.55
C PRO A 48 -13.30 -9.24 -3.02
N GLY A 49 -14.54 -8.81 -3.32
CA GLY A 49 -15.05 -7.48 -2.97
C GLY A 49 -14.96 -7.14 -1.48
N GLY A 50 -15.18 -8.12 -0.59
CA GLY A 50 -15.03 -7.92 0.85
C GLY A 50 -13.58 -7.62 1.28
N ALA A 51 -12.58 -8.25 0.63
CA ALA A 51 -11.18 -7.97 0.89
C ALA A 51 -10.79 -6.56 0.41
N ILE A 52 -11.26 -6.17 -0.78
CA ILE A 52 -11.04 -4.82 -1.34
C ILE A 52 -11.67 -3.76 -0.43
N LEU A 53 -12.92 -3.96 -0.01
CA LEU A 53 -13.62 -3.07 0.92
C LEU A 53 -12.83 -2.89 2.21
N LYS A 54 -12.43 -4.00 2.83
CA LYS A 54 -11.64 -3.98 4.06
C LYS A 54 -10.34 -3.18 3.88
N GLY A 55 -9.66 -3.33 2.74
CA GLY A 55 -8.46 -2.56 2.42
C GLY A 55 -8.69 -1.05 2.46
N TRP A 56 -9.74 -0.56 1.78
CA TRP A 56 -10.08 0.86 1.79
C TRP A 56 -10.45 1.37 3.18
N THR A 57 -11.26 0.62 3.93
CA THR A 57 -11.63 0.97 5.31
C THR A 57 -10.40 1.05 6.22
N GLN A 58 -9.45 0.11 6.10
CA GLN A 58 -8.22 0.14 6.89
C GLN A 58 -7.36 1.36 6.56
N LEU A 59 -7.15 1.67 5.28
CA LEU A 59 -6.40 2.88 4.91
C LEU A 59 -7.10 4.15 5.42
N SER A 60 -8.42 4.26 5.25
CA SER A 60 -9.16 5.44 5.68
C SER A 60 -9.14 5.65 7.19
N THR A 61 -8.98 4.59 8.00
CA THR A 61 -9.06 4.67 9.47
C THR A 61 -7.70 4.62 10.16
N LYS A 62 -6.68 4.02 9.52
CA LYS A 62 -5.36 3.77 10.13
C LYS A 62 -4.20 4.39 9.34
N GLY A 63 -4.46 5.02 8.19
CA GLY A 63 -3.42 5.54 7.30
C GLY A 63 -2.42 6.46 7.98
N ALA A 64 -2.90 7.48 8.71
CA ALA A 64 -2.04 8.40 9.46
C ALA A 64 -1.17 7.68 10.51
N THR A 65 -1.74 6.70 11.23
CA THR A 65 -1.00 5.88 12.19
C THR A 65 0.11 5.08 11.51
N TYR A 66 -0.19 4.46 10.37
CA TYR A 66 0.82 3.70 9.62
C TYR A 66 1.94 4.61 9.11
N LEU A 67 1.61 5.80 8.60
CA LEU A 67 2.60 6.76 8.14
C LEU A 67 3.49 7.26 9.28
N GLY A 68 2.92 7.55 10.45
CA GLY A 68 3.72 7.92 11.63
C GLY A 68 4.68 6.83 12.11
N MET A 69 4.36 5.56 11.88
CA MET A 69 5.28 4.45 12.16
C MET A 69 6.37 4.28 11.09
N LEU A 70 6.09 4.68 9.85
CA LEU A 70 6.99 4.53 8.70
C LEU A 70 7.85 5.77 8.45
N SER A 71 7.48 6.94 8.97
CA SER A 71 8.16 8.22 8.75
C SER A 71 9.45 8.41 9.55
N TRP A 72 10.02 7.32 10.08
CA TRP A 72 11.36 7.35 10.68
C TRP A 72 12.39 7.42 9.56
N GLY A 73 12.73 8.65 9.16
CA GLY A 73 13.73 8.92 8.13
C GLY A 73 15.10 8.38 8.55
N ASP A 74 15.69 7.56 7.68
CA ASP A 74 17.06 7.10 7.82
C ASP A 74 18.04 8.28 7.61
N ASN A 75 19.18 8.25 8.30
CA ASN A 75 20.28 9.21 8.14
C ASN A 75 20.87 9.19 6.72
N LEU A 76 20.52 8.18 5.90
CA LEU A 76 21.00 8.00 4.54
C LEU A 76 20.16 8.71 3.46
N LEU A 77 18.96 9.22 3.80
CA LEU A 77 18.14 9.97 2.85
C LEU A 77 18.76 11.34 2.55
N ALA A 78 18.62 11.82 1.30
CA ALA A 78 18.89 13.20 0.93
C ALA A 78 18.00 14.17 1.75
N ASP A 79 18.48 15.38 2.03
CA ASP A 79 17.82 16.29 2.97
C ASP A 79 16.38 16.65 2.57
N ASP A 80 16.13 16.87 1.28
CA ASP A 80 14.79 17.16 0.75
C ASP A 80 13.83 15.96 0.88
N THR A 81 14.36 14.76 0.68
CA THR A 81 13.62 13.50 0.80
C THR A 81 13.32 13.21 2.26
N ARG A 82 14.26 13.50 3.16
CA ARG A 82 14.08 13.35 4.61
C ARG A 82 13.01 14.30 5.14
N GLU A 83 13.04 15.57 4.73
CA GLU A 83 12.01 16.56 5.09
C GLU A 83 10.62 16.12 4.61
N PHE A 84 10.52 15.64 3.37
CA PHE A 84 9.28 15.11 2.83
C PHE A 84 8.78 13.86 3.58
N VAL A 85 9.65 12.89 3.83
CA VAL A 85 9.31 11.67 4.58
C VAL A 85 8.87 12.00 6.02
N GLY A 86 9.46 13.03 6.63
CA GLY A 86 9.09 13.50 7.96
C GLY A 86 7.67 14.07 8.06
N SER A 87 7.10 14.55 6.95
CA SER A 87 5.79 15.21 6.89
C SER A 87 4.66 14.33 6.34
N LEU A 88 4.91 13.05 6.02
CA LEU A 88 3.91 12.17 5.36
C LEU A 88 2.58 12.05 6.13
N ALA A 89 2.64 11.92 7.46
CA ALA A 89 1.45 11.77 8.29
C ALA A 89 0.61 13.05 8.33
N GLU A 90 1.25 14.22 8.34
CA GLU A 90 0.60 15.53 8.25
C GLU A 90 -0.07 15.71 6.88
N GLN A 91 0.70 15.52 5.80
CA GLN A 91 0.18 15.58 4.42
C GLN A 91 -1.02 14.66 4.19
N TRP A 92 -1.04 13.47 4.82
CA TRP A 92 -2.17 12.55 4.75
C TRP A 92 -3.40 13.04 5.51
N VAL A 93 -3.22 13.64 6.69
CA VAL A 93 -4.32 14.19 7.50
C VAL A 93 -4.92 15.41 6.81
N ASP A 94 -4.08 16.23 6.19
CA ASP A 94 -4.48 17.44 5.48
C ASP A 94 -4.98 17.17 4.05
N GLU A 95 -4.99 15.90 3.62
CA GLU A 95 -5.47 15.44 2.32
C GLU A 95 -4.75 16.09 1.12
N GLU A 96 -3.46 16.37 1.28
CA GLU A 96 -2.63 17.06 0.29
C GLU A 96 -2.62 16.33 -1.07
N GLU A 97 -2.42 17.08 -2.16
CA GLU A 97 -2.37 16.50 -3.52
C GLU A 97 -1.20 15.52 -3.72
N SER A 98 -0.16 15.64 -2.90
CA SER A 98 0.97 14.71 -2.84
C SER A 98 0.64 13.38 -2.17
N ALA A 99 -0.49 13.26 -1.46
CA ALA A 99 -0.86 12.09 -0.68
C ALA A 99 -1.85 11.18 -1.42
N GLY A 100 -1.47 9.91 -1.65
CA GLY A 100 -2.31 8.94 -2.34
C GLY A 100 -2.57 7.66 -1.55
N GLY A 101 -3.75 7.06 -1.74
CA GLY A 101 -4.11 5.74 -1.21
C GLY A 101 -4.11 4.65 -2.29
N GLY A 102 -3.68 3.44 -1.94
CA GLY A 102 -3.68 2.31 -2.85
C GLY A 102 -4.16 1.01 -2.21
N VAL A 103 -5.08 0.28 -2.85
CA VAL A 103 -5.41 -1.08 -2.40
C VAL A 103 -4.99 -2.08 -3.47
N SER A 104 -4.25 -3.10 -3.06
CA SER A 104 -3.97 -4.24 -3.92
C SER A 104 -4.63 -5.51 -3.38
N VAL A 105 -5.04 -6.40 -4.28
CA VAL A 105 -5.53 -7.73 -3.92
C VAL A 105 -4.83 -8.80 -4.78
N ALA A 106 -4.11 -9.69 -4.12
CA ALA A 106 -3.61 -10.93 -4.69
C ALA A 106 -4.69 -12.02 -4.61
N LEU A 107 -4.95 -12.69 -5.73
CA LEU A 107 -6.01 -13.70 -5.85
C LEU A 107 -5.67 -14.75 -6.90
N ASN A 108 -6.33 -15.90 -6.81
CA ASN A 108 -6.31 -16.87 -7.91
C ASN A 108 -6.91 -16.26 -9.18
N ALA A 109 -6.33 -16.51 -10.35
CA ALA A 109 -6.79 -15.95 -11.63
C ALA A 109 -8.28 -16.23 -11.92
N THR A 110 -8.82 -17.34 -11.40
CA THR A 110 -10.24 -17.70 -11.50
C THR A 110 -11.17 -16.78 -10.68
N ALA A 111 -10.63 -16.00 -9.74
CA ALA A 111 -11.34 -15.10 -8.84
C ALA A 111 -11.27 -13.62 -9.27
N ILE A 112 -10.76 -13.30 -10.47
CA ILE A 112 -10.70 -11.93 -10.97
C ILE A 112 -12.13 -11.34 -11.02
N PRO A 113 -12.39 -10.22 -10.34
CA PRO A 113 -13.72 -9.61 -10.35
C PRO A 113 -13.94 -8.83 -11.64
N THR A 114 -15.18 -8.83 -12.15
CA THR A 114 -15.58 -8.01 -13.31
C THR A 114 -15.53 -6.51 -13.01
N LYS A 115 -15.75 -6.11 -11.75
CA LYS A 115 -15.60 -4.74 -11.27
C LYS A 115 -14.78 -4.72 -9.99
N ALA A 116 -13.55 -4.25 -10.09
CA ALA A 116 -12.69 -3.97 -8.94
C ALA A 116 -12.68 -2.47 -8.62
N PHE A 117 -12.55 -2.10 -7.34
CA PHE A 117 -12.26 -0.74 -6.86
C PHE A 117 -13.23 0.40 -7.24
N HIS A 118 -14.27 0.16 -8.05
CA HIS A 118 -15.23 1.19 -8.49
C HIS A 118 -15.96 1.92 -7.35
N LEU A 119 -15.97 1.37 -6.13
CA LEU A 119 -16.53 1.99 -4.93
C LEU A 119 -15.47 2.55 -3.98
N ALA A 120 -14.19 2.64 -4.38
CA ALA A 120 -13.11 3.13 -3.52
C ALA A 120 -13.46 4.49 -2.88
N HIS A 121 -13.94 5.44 -3.69
CA HIS A 121 -14.37 6.77 -3.26
C HIS A 121 -15.51 6.78 -2.21
N LYS A 122 -16.27 5.69 -2.07
CA LYS A 122 -17.33 5.57 -1.05
C LYS A 122 -16.80 5.08 0.30
N HIS A 123 -15.65 4.43 0.30
CA HIS A 123 -15.07 3.77 1.48
C HIS A 123 -13.79 4.46 1.95
N PHE A 124 -13.18 5.23 1.07
CA PHE A 124 -12.08 6.13 1.30
C PHE A 124 -12.54 7.48 0.76
N THR A 125 -13.10 8.30 1.64
CA THR A 125 -13.80 9.55 1.27
C THR A 125 -12.92 10.78 1.34
N THR A 126 -11.71 10.64 1.91
CA THR A 126 -10.66 11.66 1.93
C THR A 126 -9.83 11.55 0.66
N HIS A 127 -8.99 12.54 0.33
CA HIS A 127 -8.13 12.54 -0.86
C HIS A 127 -8.93 12.41 -2.17
N LYS A 128 -9.62 13.48 -2.54
CA LYS A 128 -10.58 13.50 -3.67
C LYS A 128 -9.94 13.96 -4.99
N HIS A 129 -8.67 14.33 -4.99
CA HIS A 129 -7.99 14.82 -6.18
C HIS A 129 -7.82 13.70 -7.24
N PRO A 130 -7.74 14.05 -8.54
CA PRO A 130 -7.56 13.06 -9.60
C PRO A 130 -6.33 12.18 -9.37
N GLY A 131 -6.51 10.86 -9.39
CA GLY A 131 -5.41 9.91 -9.19
C GLY A 131 -5.05 9.63 -7.73
N ALA A 132 -5.71 10.28 -6.76
CA ALA A 132 -5.53 10.03 -5.32
C ALA A 132 -5.67 8.55 -4.95
N LEU A 133 -6.61 7.84 -5.58
CA LEU A 133 -6.91 6.44 -5.28
C LEU A 133 -6.47 5.52 -6.42
N LYS A 134 -5.75 4.45 -6.10
CA LYS A 134 -5.33 3.42 -7.05
C LYS A 134 -5.72 2.03 -6.57
N GLY A 135 -6.11 1.18 -7.52
CA GLY A 135 -6.43 -0.22 -7.28
C GLY A 135 -5.58 -1.12 -8.15
N LEU A 136 -5.11 -2.23 -7.60
CA LEU A 136 -4.34 -3.24 -8.33
C LEU A 136 -4.87 -4.65 -8.02
N VAL A 137 -5.22 -5.40 -9.06
CA VAL A 137 -5.44 -6.85 -8.93
C VAL A 137 -4.18 -7.56 -9.39
N VAL A 138 -3.65 -8.43 -8.53
CA VAL A 138 -2.56 -9.35 -8.86
C VAL A 138 -3.17 -10.74 -8.98
N ALA A 139 -3.39 -11.17 -10.22
CA ALA A 139 -3.94 -12.49 -10.52
C ALA A 139 -2.79 -13.49 -10.68
N ILE A 140 -2.85 -14.57 -9.91
CA ILE A 140 -1.86 -15.66 -9.93
C ILE A 140 -2.60 -16.94 -10.23
N ASP A 141 -2.12 -17.78 -11.15
CA ASP A 141 -2.85 -18.98 -11.58
C ASP A 141 -3.08 -19.97 -10.43
N ASN A 142 -2.07 -20.17 -9.59
CA ASN A 142 -2.12 -20.97 -8.36
C ASN A 142 -1.48 -20.17 -7.22
N LEU A 143 -2.27 -19.31 -6.59
CA LEU A 143 -1.80 -18.45 -5.50
C LEU A 143 -1.29 -19.26 -4.30
N GLU A 144 -2.00 -20.34 -3.95
CA GLU A 144 -1.61 -21.21 -2.85
C GLU A 144 -0.28 -21.92 -3.11
N GLY A 145 -0.13 -22.54 -4.30
CA GLY A 145 1.12 -23.18 -4.67
C GLY A 145 2.30 -22.21 -4.77
N PHE A 146 2.05 -21.01 -5.31
CA PHE A 146 3.06 -19.95 -5.32
C PHE A 146 3.50 -19.56 -3.90
N ALA A 147 2.55 -19.44 -2.96
CA ALA A 147 2.87 -19.11 -1.58
C ALA A 147 3.64 -20.25 -0.87
N GLU A 148 3.33 -21.51 -1.18
CA GLU A 148 4.08 -22.67 -0.69
C GLU A 148 5.54 -22.65 -1.19
N GLU A 149 5.74 -22.41 -2.48
CA GLU A 149 7.08 -22.31 -3.09
C GLU A 149 7.89 -21.14 -2.51
N VAL A 150 7.29 -19.95 -2.41
CA VAL A 150 7.95 -18.79 -1.77
C VAL A 150 8.35 -19.12 -0.33
N ARG A 151 7.50 -19.81 0.41
CA ARG A 151 7.82 -20.23 1.78
C ARG A 151 9.05 -21.14 1.79
N GLU A 152 9.17 -22.09 0.88
CA GLU A 152 10.36 -22.95 0.80
C GLU A 152 11.63 -22.13 0.61
N TYR A 153 11.65 -21.18 -0.35
CA TYR A 153 12.83 -20.34 -0.57
C TYR A 153 13.15 -19.42 0.61
N VAL A 154 12.14 -18.75 1.18
CA VAL A 154 12.36 -17.80 2.28
C VAL A 154 12.76 -18.52 3.56
N TRP A 155 12.25 -19.73 3.81
CA TRP A 155 12.60 -20.52 5.00
C TRP A 155 13.96 -21.22 4.88
N THR A 156 14.50 -21.38 3.67
CA THR A 156 15.87 -21.89 3.45
C THR A 156 16.97 -20.84 3.60
N ALA A 157 16.61 -19.57 3.84
CA ALA A 157 17.57 -18.48 4.02
C ALA A 157 18.16 -18.35 5.44
N LEU A 158 18.11 -19.42 6.25
CA LEU A 158 18.77 -19.54 7.57
C LEU A 158 19.43 -20.90 7.75
#